data_AF-A0A842X4G4-F1
#
_entry.id   AF-A0A842X4G4-F1
#
_cell.length_a   1.000
_cell.length_b   1.000
_cell.length_c   1.000
_cell.angle_alpha   90.00
_cell.angle_beta   90.00
_cell.angle_gamma   90.00
#
_symmetry.space_group_name_H-M   'P 1'
#
loop_
_entity.id
_entity.type
_entity.pdbx_description
1 polymer ?
#
loop_
_entity_poly.entity_id
_entity_poly.type
_entity_poly.pdbx_seq_one_letter_code
_entity_poly.pdbx_strand_id
1 'polypeptide(L)'
;VIGDRVFALSALLRLKEKEGPLVTTVATSKVAEDVASRFGQEVIYTPVGAPYLSEEAAKGKCAMAGEEVGGVIWPEVSLAKDGFLTAAKVAEALCEKPMSKWLHEFPLYYNVKGKVPWEFEEMKEKIEKLPIPKDAKKVIRVDGVRINFEESWVIFRPSGTEPVIRVFAESTDENKAKELVREYEGKLRK
;
A
#
# COMPACT_ATOMS: atom_id res chain seq x y z
N VAL A 1 -1.88 -16.20 0.22
CA VAL A 1 -1.32 -15.01 0.91
C VAL A 1 -1.30 -13.90 -0.12
N ILE A 2 -1.96 -12.77 0.15
CA ILE A 2 -1.93 -11.59 -0.73
C ILE A 2 -0.56 -10.93 -0.54
N GLY A 3 -0.01 -10.31 -1.59
CA GLY A 3 1.37 -9.83 -1.60
C GLY A 3 1.71 -8.82 -0.50
N ASP A 4 0.79 -7.91 -0.19
CA ASP A 4 0.85 -6.99 0.93
C ASP A 4 1.13 -7.65 2.29
N ARG A 5 0.61 -8.85 2.55
CA ARG A 5 0.87 -9.61 3.79
C ARG A 5 2.28 -10.20 3.83
N VAL A 6 2.84 -10.55 2.66
CA VAL A 6 4.26 -10.95 2.57
C VAL A 6 5.15 -9.76 2.86
N PHE A 7 4.80 -8.58 2.34
CA PHE A 7 5.52 -7.35 2.67
C PHE A 7 5.38 -7.01 4.16
N ALA A 8 4.18 -7.10 4.75
CA ALA A 8 3.95 -6.85 6.18
C ALA A 8 4.79 -7.77 7.07
N LEU A 9 4.83 -9.07 6.76
CA LEU A 9 5.67 -10.02 7.49
C LEU A 9 7.16 -9.69 7.33
N SER A 10 7.61 -9.43 6.10
CA SER A 10 9.00 -9.05 5.84
C SER A 10 9.39 -7.79 6.61
N ALA A 11 8.52 -6.78 6.63
CA ALA A 11 8.72 -5.54 7.36
C ALA A 11 8.76 -5.77 8.87
N LEU A 12 7.88 -6.61 9.41
CA LEU A 12 7.88 -6.99 10.82
C LEU A 12 9.19 -7.66 11.22
N LEU A 13 9.69 -8.61 10.42
CA LEU A 13 10.96 -9.27 10.65
C LEU A 13 12.12 -8.27 10.60
N ARG A 14 12.10 -7.37 9.61
CA ARG A 14 13.15 -6.37 9.43
C ARG A 14 13.21 -5.33 10.54
N LEU A 15 12.07 -4.80 10.98
CA LEU A 15 12.03 -3.77 12.01
C LEU A 15 12.43 -4.25 13.40
N LYS A 16 12.47 -5.58 13.63
CA LYS A 16 13.11 -6.17 14.83
C LYS A 16 14.63 -6.02 14.82
N GLU A 17 15.24 -5.89 13.64
CA GLU A 17 16.70 -5.87 13.46
C GLU A 17 17.23 -4.47 13.13
N LYS A 18 16.44 -3.66 12.42
CA LYS A 18 16.87 -2.35 11.92
C LYS A 18 15.76 -1.32 11.98
N GLU A 19 16.04 -0.21 12.66
CA GLU A 19 15.19 0.97 12.66
C GLU A 19 15.28 1.73 11.33
N GLY A 20 14.21 2.47 11.02
CA GLY A 20 14.08 3.27 9.82
C GLY A 20 12.67 3.16 9.24
N PRO A 21 12.23 4.16 8.46
CA PRO A 21 10.92 4.14 7.83
C PRO A 21 10.77 2.97 6.86
N LEU A 22 9.54 2.53 6.67
CA LEU A 22 9.16 1.66 5.57
C LEU A 22 8.84 2.52 4.34
N VAL A 23 9.29 2.10 3.17
CA VAL A 23 8.95 2.76 1.90
C VAL A 23 7.95 1.89 1.15
N THR A 24 6.83 2.45 0.70
CA THR A 24 5.83 1.67 -0.02
C THR A 24 5.02 2.49 -1.01
N THR A 25 4.31 1.82 -1.93
CA THR A 25 3.48 2.53 -2.90
C THR A 25 2.24 3.09 -2.20
N VAL A 26 1.74 4.22 -2.70
CA VAL A 26 0.48 4.82 -2.21
C VAL A 26 -0.74 3.87 -2.31
N ALA A 27 -0.65 2.79 -3.10
CA ALA A 27 -1.71 1.78 -3.23
C ALA A 27 -1.59 0.60 -2.23
N THR A 28 -0.54 0.58 -1.40
CA THR A 28 -0.28 -0.52 -0.46
C THR A 28 -1.18 -0.43 0.78
N SER A 29 -1.56 -1.60 1.29
CA SER A 29 -2.42 -1.76 2.46
C SER A 29 -1.94 -0.97 3.69
N LYS A 30 -2.89 -0.54 4.54
CA LYS A 30 -2.60 0.08 5.85
C LYS A 30 -1.85 -0.84 6.80
N VAL A 31 -1.82 -2.15 6.53
CA VAL A 31 -1.01 -3.10 7.29
C VAL A 31 0.46 -2.67 7.39
N ALA A 32 1.01 -1.95 6.40
CA ALA A 32 2.35 -1.39 6.47
C ALA A 32 2.49 -0.30 7.54
N GLU A 33 1.47 0.56 7.70
CA GLU A 33 1.40 1.57 8.77
C GLU A 33 1.24 0.88 10.14
N ASP A 34 0.41 -0.16 10.22
CA ASP A 34 0.22 -0.95 11.46
C ASP A 34 1.50 -1.66 11.91
N VAL A 35 2.32 -2.12 10.98
CA VAL A 35 3.62 -2.73 11.29
C VAL A 35 4.63 -1.65 11.69
N ALA A 36 4.76 -0.57 10.92
CA ALA A 36 5.72 0.50 11.21
C ALA A 36 5.48 1.14 12.59
N SER A 37 4.21 1.42 12.92
CA SER A 37 3.83 2.07 14.18
C SER A 37 4.18 1.26 15.43
N ARG A 38 4.21 -0.09 15.36
CA ARG A 38 4.67 -0.95 16.48
C ARG A 38 6.11 -0.69 16.89
N PHE A 39 6.93 -0.20 15.96
CA PHE A 39 8.34 0.09 16.17
C PHE A 39 8.62 1.59 16.20
N GLY A 40 7.57 2.42 16.32
CA GLY A 40 7.71 3.88 16.28
C GLY A 40 8.24 4.42 14.94
N GLN A 41 8.10 3.64 13.86
CA GLN A 41 8.56 4.01 12.52
C GLN A 41 7.42 4.57 11.67
N GLU A 42 7.79 5.33 10.65
CA GLU A 42 6.85 5.91 9.69
C GLU A 42 6.80 5.13 8.38
N VAL A 43 5.78 5.42 7.57
CA VAL A 43 5.67 4.95 6.19
C VAL A 43 5.86 6.13 5.23
N ILE A 44 6.81 5.99 4.32
CA ILE A 44 7.04 6.90 3.20
C ILE A 44 6.33 6.33 1.98
N TYR A 45 5.39 7.10 1.44
CA TYR A 45 4.63 6.72 0.24
C TYR A 45 5.31 7.21 -1.04
N THR A 46 5.45 6.31 -2.01
CA THR A 46 5.91 6.59 -3.37
C THR A 46 4.77 6.48 -4.38
N PRO A 47 4.96 6.97 -5.63
CA PRO A 47 4.09 6.59 -6.74
C PRO A 47 4.08 5.07 -6.95
N VAL A 48 3.07 4.56 -7.64
CA VAL A 48 2.98 3.14 -7.94
C VAL A 48 4.02 2.78 -9.00
N GLY A 49 4.90 1.83 -8.66
CA GLY A 49 5.91 1.29 -9.56
C GLY A 49 7.24 1.03 -8.86
N ALA A 50 7.88 -0.09 -9.21
CA ALA A 50 9.15 -0.51 -8.62
C ALA A 50 10.29 0.53 -8.73
N PRO A 51 10.46 1.30 -9.84
CA PRO A 51 11.54 2.29 -9.91
C PRO A 51 11.48 3.34 -8.80
N TYR A 52 10.28 3.80 -8.43
CA TYR A 52 10.11 4.80 -7.37
C TYR A 52 10.47 4.25 -5.99
N LEU A 53 10.15 2.97 -5.72
CA LEU A 53 10.59 2.30 -4.50
C LEU A 53 12.11 2.19 -4.44
N SER A 54 12.74 1.77 -5.55
CA SER A 54 14.19 1.66 -5.66
C SER A 54 14.89 3.00 -5.45
N GLU A 55 14.38 4.07 -6.05
CA GLU A 55 14.92 5.43 -5.91
C GLU A 55 14.81 5.94 -4.46
N GLU A 56 13.66 5.77 -3.83
CA GLU A 56 13.46 6.18 -2.44
C GLU A 56 14.34 5.34 -1.49
N ALA A 57 14.44 4.04 -1.72
CA ALA A 57 15.34 3.16 -0.95
C ALA A 57 16.82 3.53 -1.12
N ALA A 58 17.22 3.99 -2.31
CA ALA A 58 18.60 4.40 -2.61
C ALA A 58 19.05 5.62 -1.81
N LYS A 59 18.12 6.41 -1.24
CA LYS A 59 18.45 7.51 -0.33
C LYS A 59 19.06 7.03 1.01
N GLY A 60 19.03 5.73 1.28
CA GLY A 60 19.78 5.11 2.38
C GLY A 60 19.16 5.26 3.77
N LYS A 61 17.92 5.74 3.86
CA LYS A 61 17.24 5.98 5.15
C LYS A 61 16.25 4.89 5.56
N CYS A 62 15.68 4.17 4.61
CA CYS A 62 14.63 3.18 4.92
C CYS A 62 15.18 1.87 5.46
N ALA A 63 14.41 1.22 6.34
CA ALA A 63 14.72 -0.12 6.81
C ALA A 63 14.40 -1.19 5.74
N MET A 64 13.31 -0.96 4.98
CA MET A 64 12.80 -1.83 3.93
C MET A 64 11.92 -1.03 2.96
N ALA A 65 11.79 -1.52 1.71
CA ALA A 65 10.75 -1.05 0.80
C ALA A 65 9.92 -2.22 0.22
N GLY A 66 8.68 -1.96 -0.17
CA GLY A 66 7.85 -2.96 -0.84
C GLY A 66 6.50 -2.46 -1.36
N GLU A 67 5.75 -3.32 -2.04
CA GLU A 67 4.48 -2.98 -2.71
C GLU A 67 3.37 -4.01 -2.45
N GLU A 68 2.14 -3.64 -2.81
CA GLU A 68 0.91 -4.41 -2.56
C GLU A 68 0.88 -5.80 -3.21
N VAL A 69 1.69 -6.01 -4.25
CA VAL A 69 1.82 -7.29 -4.94
C VAL A 69 2.87 -8.21 -4.29
N GLY A 70 3.51 -7.78 -3.20
CA GLY A 70 4.48 -8.57 -2.44
C GLY A 70 5.92 -8.48 -2.96
N GLY A 71 6.18 -7.53 -3.84
CA GLY A 71 7.53 -7.16 -4.21
C GLY A 71 8.23 -6.48 -3.04
N VAL A 72 9.29 -7.10 -2.50
CA VAL A 72 10.06 -6.57 -1.36
C VAL A 72 11.48 -6.26 -1.81
N ILE A 73 11.98 -5.09 -1.41
CA ILE A 73 13.35 -4.63 -1.61
C ILE A 73 14.06 -4.68 -0.25
N TRP A 74 15.24 -5.30 -0.25
CA TRP A 74 16.13 -5.40 0.91
C TRP A 74 17.33 -4.47 0.67
N PRO A 75 17.28 -3.19 1.09
CA PRO A 75 18.21 -2.16 0.59
C PRO A 75 19.69 -2.42 0.89
N GLU A 76 20.00 -3.25 1.88
CA GLU A 76 21.38 -3.66 2.21
C GLU A 76 21.95 -4.73 1.27
N VAL A 77 21.09 -5.43 0.53
CA VAL A 77 21.47 -6.49 -0.41
C VAL A 77 21.31 -6.01 -1.85
N SER A 78 20.15 -5.44 -2.18
CA SER A 78 19.82 -4.97 -3.51
C SER A 78 18.75 -3.88 -3.45
N LEU A 79 18.86 -2.90 -4.34
CA LEU A 79 17.82 -1.89 -4.54
C LEU A 79 16.71 -2.36 -5.50
N ALA A 80 16.75 -3.62 -5.94
CA ALA A 80 15.69 -4.27 -6.70
C ALA A 80 14.85 -5.19 -5.81
N LYS A 81 13.66 -5.54 -6.30
CA LYS A 81 12.81 -6.53 -5.64
C LYS A 81 13.49 -7.91 -5.66
N ASP A 82 13.55 -8.58 -4.51
CA ASP A 82 14.16 -9.89 -4.38
C ASP A 82 13.19 -10.90 -3.76
N GLY A 83 12.57 -11.70 -4.62
CA GLY A 83 11.65 -12.76 -4.21
C GLY A 83 12.36 -13.95 -3.55
N PHE A 84 13.61 -14.24 -3.90
CA PHE A 84 14.35 -15.37 -3.35
C PHE A 84 14.77 -15.11 -1.91
N LEU A 85 15.36 -13.93 -1.65
CA LEU A 85 15.70 -13.52 -0.29
C LEU A 85 14.44 -13.40 0.58
N THR A 86 13.36 -12.84 0.02
CA THR A 86 12.08 -12.76 0.73
C THR A 86 11.54 -14.14 1.08
N ALA A 87 11.57 -15.10 0.15
CA ALA A 87 11.14 -16.47 0.41
C ALA A 87 12.02 -17.15 1.48
N ALA A 88 13.34 -16.94 1.45
CA ALA A 88 14.26 -17.47 2.46
C ALA A 88 13.98 -16.89 3.85
N LYS A 89 13.77 -15.57 3.96
CA LYS A 89 13.42 -14.90 5.22
C LYS A 89 12.06 -15.32 5.76
N VAL A 90 11.09 -15.53 4.88
CA VAL A 90 9.80 -16.11 5.28
C VAL A 90 9.97 -17.55 5.76
N ALA A 91 10.77 -18.37 5.07
CA ALA A 91 11.04 -19.75 5.49
C ALA A 91 11.74 -19.80 6.87
N GLU A 92 12.70 -18.91 7.12
CA GLU A 92 13.32 -18.71 8.43
C GLU A 92 12.26 -18.40 9.51
N ALA A 93 11.35 -17.45 9.26
CA ALA A 93 10.29 -17.11 10.20
C ALA A 93 9.33 -18.28 10.49
N LEU A 94 9.11 -19.17 9.53
CA LEU A 94 8.27 -20.36 9.70
C LEU A 94 8.87 -21.41 10.62
N CYS A 95 10.17 -21.38 10.87
CA CYS A 95 10.82 -22.22 11.87
C CYS A 95 10.43 -21.83 13.31
N GLU A 96 10.05 -20.56 13.55
CA GLU A 96 9.63 -20.10 14.88
C GLU A 96 8.17 -20.46 15.18
N LYS A 97 7.26 -20.24 14.21
CA LYS A 97 5.83 -20.56 14.36
C LYS A 97 5.11 -20.63 13.00
N PRO A 98 3.93 -21.28 12.93
CA PRO A 98 3.17 -21.40 11.70
C PRO A 98 2.83 -20.04 11.08
N MET A 99 2.78 -19.99 9.74
CA MET A 99 2.43 -18.79 8.97
C MET A 99 1.16 -18.11 9.49
N SER A 100 0.13 -18.89 9.83
CA SER A 100 -1.14 -18.36 10.35
C SER A 100 -0.95 -17.54 11.61
N LYS A 101 -0.02 -17.90 12.50
CA LYS A 101 0.25 -17.17 13.74
C LYS A 101 0.94 -15.83 13.48
N TRP A 102 1.89 -15.77 12.55
CA TRP A 102 2.46 -14.50 12.10
C TRP A 102 1.41 -13.59 11.48
N LEU A 103 0.62 -14.15 10.58
CA LEU A 103 -0.40 -13.44 9.82
C LEU A 103 -1.57 -12.91 10.67
N HIS A 104 -1.79 -13.46 11.85
CA HIS A 104 -2.80 -13.00 12.82
C HIS A 104 -2.29 -11.89 13.74
N GLU A 105 -1.01 -11.52 13.65
CA GLU A 105 -0.49 -10.42 14.46
C GLU A 105 -1.00 -9.05 14.01
N PHE A 106 -1.46 -8.92 12.77
CA PHE A 106 -1.94 -7.67 12.19
C PHE A 106 -3.37 -7.82 11.62
N PRO A 107 -4.14 -6.72 11.52
CA PRO A 107 -5.51 -6.75 11.02
C PRO A 107 -5.60 -7.39 9.62
N LEU A 108 -6.72 -8.07 9.38
CA LEU A 108 -7.06 -8.51 8.03
C LEU A 108 -7.74 -7.36 7.30
N TYR A 109 -7.12 -6.92 6.22
CA TYR A 109 -7.70 -5.94 5.31
C TYR A 109 -8.22 -6.61 4.03
N TYR A 110 -9.34 -6.11 3.55
CA TYR A 110 -9.97 -6.50 2.30
C TYR A 110 -9.78 -5.39 1.28
N ASN A 111 -9.08 -5.69 0.19
CA ASN A 111 -8.85 -4.76 -0.90
C ASN A 111 -9.85 -5.00 -2.04
N VAL A 112 -10.54 -3.94 -2.46
CA VAL A 112 -11.50 -3.96 -3.57
C VAL A 112 -11.00 -3.02 -4.65
N LYS A 113 -10.96 -3.52 -5.89
CA LYS A 113 -10.49 -2.78 -7.05
C LYS A 113 -11.64 -2.50 -8.01
N GLY A 114 -11.83 -1.24 -8.33
CA GLY A 114 -12.76 -0.73 -9.33
C GLY A 114 -12.06 0.15 -10.36
N LYS A 115 -12.81 0.55 -11.40
CA LYS A 115 -12.33 1.44 -12.45
C LYS A 115 -13.49 2.16 -13.13
N VAL A 116 -13.28 3.43 -13.46
CA VAL A 116 -14.23 4.27 -14.19
C VAL A 116 -13.59 4.70 -15.50
N PRO A 117 -14.20 4.42 -16.68
CA PRO A 117 -13.76 5.01 -17.95
C PRO A 117 -13.76 6.53 -17.88
N TRP A 118 -12.69 7.16 -18.39
CA TRP A 118 -12.55 8.61 -18.41
C TRP A 118 -11.54 9.03 -19.48
N GLU A 119 -11.70 10.22 -20.06
CA GLU A 119 -10.75 10.77 -21.03
C GLU A 119 -9.43 11.18 -20.35
N PHE A 120 -8.29 10.91 -20.98
CA PHE A 120 -6.97 11.09 -20.34
C PHE A 120 -6.72 12.51 -19.85
N GLU A 121 -7.11 13.49 -20.65
CA GLU A 121 -6.84 14.92 -20.46
C GLU A 121 -7.52 15.47 -19.18
N GLU A 122 -8.65 14.89 -18.79
CA GLU A 122 -9.49 15.41 -17.70
C GLU A 122 -9.32 14.66 -16.37
N MET A 123 -8.64 13.51 -16.37
CA MET A 123 -8.59 12.64 -15.19
C MET A 123 -7.99 13.33 -13.97
N LYS A 124 -6.85 14.00 -14.15
CA LYS A 124 -6.12 14.64 -13.03
C LYS A 124 -6.96 15.74 -12.40
N GLU A 125 -7.50 16.63 -13.22
CA GLU A 125 -8.33 17.73 -12.76
C GLU A 125 -9.58 17.23 -12.03
N LYS A 126 -10.26 16.21 -12.58
CA LYS A 126 -11.43 15.59 -11.94
C LYS A 126 -11.08 15.02 -10.56
N ILE A 127 -9.97 14.28 -10.46
CA ILE A 127 -9.53 13.66 -9.21
C ILE A 127 -9.15 14.72 -8.16
N GLU A 128 -8.45 15.78 -8.56
CA GLU A 128 -8.04 16.85 -7.65
C GLU A 128 -9.23 17.64 -7.10
N LYS A 129 -10.30 17.78 -7.89
CA LYS A 129 -11.55 18.45 -7.50
C LYS A 129 -12.49 17.58 -6.68
N LEU A 130 -12.19 16.30 -6.46
CA LEU A 130 -13.05 15.44 -5.64
C LEU A 130 -13.13 15.98 -4.20
N PRO A 131 -14.35 16.13 -3.65
CA PRO A 131 -14.50 16.64 -2.29
C PRO A 131 -13.91 15.64 -1.29
N ILE A 132 -13.08 16.16 -0.38
CA ILE A 132 -12.53 15.38 0.73
C ILE A 132 -13.61 15.27 1.82
N PRO A 133 -13.99 14.05 2.24
CA PRO A 133 -14.94 13.86 3.35
C PRO A 133 -14.44 14.48 4.66
N LYS A 134 -15.37 14.90 5.51
CA LYS A 134 -15.05 15.52 6.81
C LYS A 134 -14.38 14.55 7.80
N ASP A 135 -14.63 13.26 7.65
CA ASP A 135 -14.06 12.18 8.47
C ASP A 135 -12.72 11.65 7.93
N ALA A 136 -12.18 12.26 6.87
CA ALA A 136 -10.84 11.95 6.38
C ALA A 136 -9.78 12.25 7.46
N LYS A 137 -8.91 11.27 7.72
CA LYS A 137 -7.82 11.37 8.70
C LYS A 137 -6.52 11.86 8.07
N LYS A 138 -6.26 11.46 6.82
CA LYS A 138 -5.06 11.84 6.07
C LYS A 138 -5.36 11.79 4.58
N VAL A 139 -4.78 12.73 3.82
CA VAL A 139 -4.87 12.74 2.36
C VAL A 139 -3.46 12.71 1.78
N ILE A 140 -3.19 11.76 0.89
CA ILE A 140 -1.89 11.54 0.26
C ILE A 140 -2.06 11.77 -1.25
N ARG A 141 -1.21 12.63 -1.82
CA ARG A 141 -1.31 13.07 -3.22
C ARG A 141 -0.06 12.75 -4.06
N VAL A 142 0.58 11.63 -3.75
CA VAL A 142 1.84 11.23 -4.39
C VAL A 142 1.61 10.66 -5.80
N ASP A 143 0.53 9.91 -5.99
CA ASP A 143 0.12 9.35 -7.29
C ASP A 143 -1.39 9.12 -7.28
N GLY A 144 -2.11 10.13 -7.77
CA GLY A 144 -3.54 10.26 -7.55
C GLY A 144 -3.87 10.84 -6.17
N VAL A 145 -5.08 10.58 -5.68
CA VAL A 145 -5.55 11.05 -4.36
C VAL A 145 -5.98 9.86 -3.53
N ARG A 146 -5.22 9.56 -2.47
CA ARG A 146 -5.59 8.59 -1.44
C ARG A 146 -6.15 9.32 -0.21
N ILE A 147 -7.30 8.88 0.25
CA ILE A 147 -7.98 9.38 1.44
C ILE A 147 -7.97 8.24 2.47
N ASN A 148 -7.26 8.41 3.57
CA ASN A 148 -7.28 7.49 4.70
C ASN A 148 -8.38 7.91 5.67
N PHE A 149 -9.18 6.94 6.09
CA PHE A 149 -10.08 6.99 7.22
C PHE A 149 -9.46 6.19 8.38
N GLU A 150 -10.22 6.00 9.46
CA GLU A 150 -9.78 5.27 10.65
C GLU A 150 -9.34 3.83 10.31
N GLU A 151 -10.24 3.03 9.72
CA GLU A 151 -9.99 1.60 9.43
C GLU A 151 -10.08 1.28 7.93
N SER A 152 -10.00 2.30 7.09
CA SER A 152 -10.14 2.15 5.64
C SER A 152 -9.39 3.23 4.87
N TRP A 153 -9.27 3.04 3.57
CA TRP A 153 -8.86 4.09 2.65
C TRP A 153 -9.50 3.90 1.29
N VAL A 154 -9.52 4.97 0.50
CA VAL A 154 -9.86 4.94 -0.93
C VAL A 154 -8.82 5.72 -1.71
N ILE A 155 -8.42 5.23 -2.89
CA ILE A 155 -7.51 5.93 -3.80
C ILE A 155 -8.12 6.07 -5.19
N PHE A 156 -7.94 7.26 -5.76
CA PHE A 156 -8.26 7.58 -7.15
C PHE A 156 -6.96 7.77 -7.90
N ARG A 157 -6.64 6.88 -8.84
CA ARG A 157 -5.40 6.96 -9.61
C ARG A 157 -5.70 7.03 -11.10
N PRO A 158 -5.24 8.07 -11.81
CA PRO A 158 -5.33 8.08 -13.27
C PRO A 158 -4.46 6.94 -13.83
N SER A 159 -4.97 6.21 -14.81
CA SER A 159 -4.16 5.24 -15.52
C SER A 159 -3.31 5.93 -16.59
N GLY A 160 -2.01 5.61 -16.65
CA GLY A 160 -1.12 6.14 -17.68
C GLY A 160 -1.18 5.41 -19.03
N THR A 161 -1.84 4.25 -19.08
CA THR A 161 -1.85 3.36 -20.26
C THR A 161 -3.24 3.04 -20.79
N GLU A 162 -4.28 3.37 -20.02
CA GLU A 162 -5.67 3.06 -20.34
C GLU A 162 -6.53 4.28 -19.99
N PRO A 163 -7.59 4.60 -20.75
CA PRO A 163 -8.48 5.72 -20.45
C PRO A 163 -9.43 5.38 -19.28
N VAL A 164 -8.86 5.12 -18.10
CA VAL A 164 -9.60 4.80 -16.87
C VAL A 164 -8.99 5.48 -15.64
N ILE A 165 -9.86 5.90 -14.72
CA ILE A 165 -9.51 6.21 -13.33
C ILE A 165 -9.67 4.93 -12.51
N ARG A 166 -8.58 4.46 -11.91
CA ARG A 166 -8.60 3.31 -10.98
C ARG A 166 -9.10 3.78 -9.62
N VAL A 167 -10.07 3.06 -9.06
CA VAL A 167 -10.67 3.33 -7.75
C VAL A 167 -10.44 2.12 -6.88
N PHE A 168 -9.48 2.18 -5.97
CA PHE A 168 -9.25 1.08 -5.03
C PHE A 168 -9.68 1.51 -3.64
N ALA A 169 -10.26 0.60 -2.89
CA ALA A 169 -10.54 0.82 -1.48
C ALA A 169 -10.11 -0.37 -0.66
N GLU A 170 -9.82 -0.11 0.60
CA GLU A 170 -9.48 -1.12 1.57
C GLU A 170 -10.24 -0.86 2.87
N SER A 171 -10.65 -1.93 3.55
CA SER A 171 -11.18 -1.85 4.91
C SER A 171 -10.99 -3.17 5.65
N THR A 172 -11.06 -3.14 6.98
CA THR A 172 -11.21 -4.33 7.83
C THR A 172 -12.56 -5.05 7.61
N ASP A 173 -13.53 -4.39 6.98
CA ASP A 173 -14.81 -4.98 6.54
C ASP A 173 -14.89 -4.99 5.00
N GLU A 174 -15.01 -6.19 4.41
CA GLU A 174 -15.12 -6.38 2.97
C GLU A 174 -16.31 -5.62 2.36
N ASN A 175 -17.46 -5.58 3.05
CA ASN A 175 -18.63 -4.87 2.57
C ASN A 175 -18.38 -3.36 2.55
N LYS A 176 -17.71 -2.84 3.57
CA LYS A 176 -17.32 -1.43 3.62
C LYS A 176 -16.37 -1.05 2.49
N ALA A 177 -15.38 -1.90 2.19
CA ALA A 177 -14.48 -1.68 1.05
C ALA A 177 -15.26 -1.66 -0.29
N LYS A 178 -16.22 -2.58 -0.48
CA LYS A 178 -17.09 -2.61 -1.67
C LYS A 178 -17.98 -1.36 -1.76
N GLU A 179 -18.53 -0.91 -0.65
CA GLU A 179 -19.32 0.32 -0.58
C GLU A 179 -18.50 1.55 -0.95
N LEU A 180 -17.28 1.69 -0.42
CA LEU A 180 -16.38 2.80 -0.76
C LEU A 180 -16.10 2.85 -2.26
N VAL A 181 -15.77 1.71 -2.89
CA VAL A 181 -15.57 1.68 -4.35
C VAL A 181 -16.84 2.13 -5.08
N ARG A 182 -18.00 1.52 -4.78
CA ARG A 182 -19.27 1.86 -5.45
C ARG A 182 -19.64 3.34 -5.28
N GLU A 183 -19.51 3.86 -4.06
CA GLU A 183 -19.83 5.25 -3.73
C GLU A 183 -19.01 6.21 -4.59
N TYR A 184 -17.70 6.01 -4.63
CA TYR A 184 -16.82 6.95 -5.32
C TYR A 184 -16.76 6.75 -6.83
N GLU A 185 -16.97 5.54 -7.34
CA GLU A 185 -17.26 5.36 -8.77
C GLU A 185 -18.52 6.15 -9.16
N GLY A 186 -19.55 6.13 -8.32
CA GLY A 186 -20.76 6.94 -8.50
C GLY A 186 -20.51 8.44 -8.44
N LYS A 187 -19.62 8.91 -7.56
CA LYS A 187 -19.21 10.33 -7.47
C LYS A 187 -18.40 10.78 -8.69
N LEU A 188 -17.55 9.91 -9.23
CA LEU A 188 -16.78 10.22 -10.44
C LEU A 188 -17.69 10.36 -11.66
N ARG A 189 -18.69 9.49 -11.82
CA ARG A 189 -19.62 9.50 -12.95
C ARG A 189 -20.61 10.67 -12.98
N LYS A 190 -20.73 11.43 -11.88
CA LYS A 190 -21.55 12.66 -11.79
C LYS A 190 -20.71 13.88 -12.15
#